data_AF-A0A8X7TLF3-F1
#
_entry.id   AF-A0A8X7TLF3-F1
#
_cell.length_a   1.000
_cell.length_b   1.000
_cell.length_c   1.000
_cell.angle_alpha   90.00
_cell.angle_beta   90.00
_cell.angle_gamma   90.00
#
_symmetry.space_group_name_H-M   'P 1'
#
loop_
_entity.id
_entity.type
_entity.pdbx_description
1 polymer ?
#
loop_
_entity_poly.entity_id
_entity_poly.type
_entity_poly.pdbx_seq_one_letter_code
_entity_poly.pdbx_strand_id
1 'polypeptide(L)'
;MLFRNHVVQSLTCLQNEASALAIESLKGSLMILAKVPYARFVVQKFFESCDDKTAFDSYNEIVLDDLVTNCVGHFVHQSVIRRLETLDIMLCRKLCSDIVGRKNELQDDKYGSQVFITSKNMLRKIGK
;
A
#
# COMPACT_ATOMS: atom_id res chain seq x y z
N MET A 1 14.55 20.06 13.23
CA MET A 1 13.07 20.12 13.14
C MET A 1 12.66 20.57 11.72
N LEU A 2 13.00 19.79 10.67
CA LEU A 2 12.81 20.20 9.25
C LEU A 2 11.90 19.25 8.43
N PHE A 3 11.59 18.05 8.93
CA PHE A 3 10.79 17.07 8.19
C PHE A 3 9.27 17.29 8.22
N ARG A 4 8.75 18.13 9.12
CA ARG A 4 7.30 18.32 9.26
C ARG A 4 6.67 19.17 8.16
N ASN A 5 7.40 20.15 7.61
CA ASN A 5 6.83 21.05 6.60
C ASN A 5 6.67 20.38 5.23
N HIS A 6 7.65 19.58 4.80
CA HIS A 6 7.56 18.86 3.53
C HIS A 6 6.41 17.85 3.50
N VAL A 7 6.26 17.04 4.56
CA VAL A 7 5.22 15.99 4.60
C VAL A 7 3.81 16.60 4.61
N VAL A 8 3.61 17.71 5.33
CA VAL A 8 2.31 18.40 5.39
C VAL A 8 1.98 19.08 4.06
N GLN A 9 2.94 19.74 3.41
CA GLN A 9 2.74 20.33 2.09
C GLN A 9 2.43 19.27 1.02
N SER A 10 3.13 18.13 1.04
CA SER A 10 2.82 16.98 0.18
C SER A 10 1.40 16.44 0.43
N LEU A 11 0.98 16.33 1.70
CA LEU A 11 -0.38 15.92 2.08
C LEU A 11 -1.45 16.86 1.53
N THR A 12 -1.26 18.18 1.60
CA THR A 12 -2.22 19.17 1.08
C THR A 12 -2.29 19.14 -0.46
N CYS A 13 -1.15 18.97 -1.14
CA CYS A 13 -1.09 18.87 -2.60
C CYS A 13 -1.71 17.57 -3.16
N LEU A 14 -1.68 16.47 -2.40
CA LEU A 14 -2.29 15.19 -2.83
C LEU A 14 -3.80 15.13 -2.61
N GLN A 15 -4.34 15.96 -1.70
CA GLN A 15 -5.78 16.08 -1.48
C GLN A 15 -6.49 16.88 -2.59
N ASN A 16 -5.78 17.75 -3.31
CA ASN A 16 -6.35 18.71 -4.28
C ASN A 16 -5.98 18.40 -5.75
N GLU A 17 -6.00 17.13 -6.13
CA GLU A 17 -5.56 16.65 -7.46
C GLU A 17 -4.05 16.80 -7.66
N ALA A 18 -3.36 15.68 -7.40
CA ALA A 18 -1.93 15.58 -7.49
C ALA A 18 -1.43 16.05 -8.87
N SER A 19 -0.72 17.18 -8.91
CA SER A 19 0.08 17.52 -10.07
C SER A 19 1.09 16.38 -10.28
N ALA A 20 1.30 15.95 -11.53
CA ALA A 20 2.22 14.86 -11.85
C ALA A 20 3.61 15.03 -11.20
N LEU A 21 4.04 16.28 -11.00
CA LEU A 21 5.27 16.65 -10.28
C LEU A 21 5.30 16.20 -8.81
N ALA A 22 4.17 16.26 -8.11
CA ALA A 22 4.08 15.78 -6.73
C ALA A 22 4.20 14.26 -6.67
N ILE A 23 3.55 13.55 -7.61
CA ILE A 23 3.64 12.09 -7.75
C ILE A 23 5.07 11.66 -8.04
N GLU A 24 5.75 12.33 -8.97
CA GLU A 24 7.15 12.05 -9.29
C GLU A 24 8.10 12.28 -8.11
N SER A 25 7.86 13.32 -7.31
CA SER A 25 8.71 13.64 -6.15
C SER A 25 8.65 12.60 -5.02
N LEU A 26 7.65 11.71 -5.03
CA LEU A 26 7.47 10.67 -4.01
C LEU A 26 8.16 9.36 -4.36
N LYS A 27 8.51 9.15 -5.63
CA LYS A 27 9.27 7.97 -6.08
C LYS A 27 10.63 7.92 -5.36
N GLY A 28 11.05 6.71 -5.02
CA GLY A 28 12.21 6.43 -4.17
C GLY A 28 11.97 6.61 -2.67
N SER A 29 10.83 7.16 -2.24
CA SER A 29 10.50 7.40 -0.82
C SER A 29 9.25 6.65 -0.34
N LEU A 30 8.55 5.93 -1.22
CA LEU A 30 7.26 5.31 -0.91
C LEU A 30 7.32 4.34 0.27
N MET A 31 8.37 3.52 0.34
CA MET A 31 8.54 2.55 1.42
C MET A 31 8.72 3.20 2.80
N ILE A 32 9.47 4.31 2.85
CA ILE A 32 9.68 5.07 4.09
C ILE A 32 8.35 5.69 4.52
N LEU A 33 7.64 6.33 3.59
CA LEU A 33 6.36 7.00 3.86
C LEU A 33 5.26 6.02 4.27
N ALA A 34 5.29 4.79 3.76
CA ALA A 34 4.29 3.76 4.06
C ALA A 34 4.23 3.38 5.55
N LYS A 35 5.35 3.50 6.27
CA LYS A 35 5.47 3.18 7.71
C LYS A 35 5.29 4.41 8.62
N VAL A 36 5.12 5.61 8.06
CA VAL A 36 5.06 6.87 8.83
C VAL A 36 3.60 7.29 9.04
N PRO A 37 3.17 7.55 10.29
CA PRO A 37 1.85 8.11 10.57
C PRO A 37 1.57 9.36 9.74
N TYR A 38 0.31 9.54 9.30
CA TYR A 38 -0.13 10.57 8.35
C TYR A 38 0.44 10.43 6.94
N ALA A 39 1.74 10.19 6.77
CA ALA A 39 2.36 9.97 5.46
C ALA A 39 1.84 8.71 4.75
N ARG A 40 1.37 7.70 5.49
CA ARG A 40 0.71 6.55 4.86
C ARG A 40 -0.49 6.92 3.97
N PHE A 41 -1.22 8.00 4.30
CA PHE A 41 -2.38 8.44 3.50
C PHE A 41 -1.94 8.97 2.13
N VAL A 42 -0.75 9.57 2.06
CA VAL A 42 -0.11 9.95 0.79
C VAL A 42 0.10 8.72 -0.08
N VAL A 43 0.71 7.67 0.48
CA VAL A 43 1.01 6.45 -0.26
C VAL A 43 -0.27 5.74 -0.69
N GLN A 44 -1.29 5.69 0.17
CA GLN A 44 -2.59 5.13 -0.20
C GLN A 44 -3.23 5.90 -1.34
N LYS A 45 -3.28 7.23 -1.23
CA LYS A 45 -3.85 8.10 -2.26
C LYS A 45 -3.07 8.02 -3.57
N PHE A 46 -1.75 7.87 -3.47
CA PHE A 46 -0.87 7.63 -4.62
C PHE A 46 -1.32 6.39 -5.38
N PHE A 47 -1.41 5.22 -4.75
CA PHE A 47 -1.87 3.99 -5.43
C PHE A 47 -3.32 4.06 -5.89
N GLU A 48 -4.17 4.83 -5.22
CA GLU A 48 -5.57 5.03 -5.62
C GLU A 48 -5.74 5.93 -6.84
N SER A 49 -4.86 6.92 -7.05
CA SER A 49 -5.06 8.00 -8.04
C SER A 49 -4.02 8.05 -9.15
N CYS A 50 -2.87 7.38 -9.03
CA CYS A 50 -1.89 7.32 -10.10
C CYS A 50 -2.33 6.39 -11.24
N ASP A 51 -1.84 6.67 -12.45
CA ASP A 51 -2.07 5.84 -13.61
C ASP A 51 -1.46 4.44 -13.45
N ASP A 52 -1.95 3.48 -14.23
CA ASP A 52 -1.58 2.07 -14.12
C ASP A 52 -0.08 1.83 -14.29
N LYS A 53 0.58 2.57 -15.20
CA LYS A 53 2.02 2.45 -15.42
C LYS A 53 2.79 2.94 -14.20
N THR A 54 2.44 4.12 -13.68
CA THR A 54 3.06 4.66 -12.47
C THR A 54 2.84 3.76 -11.26
N ALA A 55 1.64 3.23 -11.08
CA ALA A 55 1.32 2.30 -9.99
C ALA A 55 2.20 1.04 -10.06
N PHE A 56 2.34 0.45 -11.25
CA PHE A 56 3.13 -0.75 -11.48
C PHE A 56 4.63 -0.50 -11.27
N ASP A 57 5.16 0.59 -11.83
CA ASP A 57 6.58 0.95 -11.68
C ASP A 57 6.93 1.17 -10.19
N SER A 58 6.01 1.80 -9.46
CA SER A 58 6.20 2.17 -8.05
C SER A 58 5.96 1.02 -7.08
N TYR A 59 5.28 -0.05 -7.51
CA TYR A 59 5.08 -1.25 -6.69
C TYR A 59 6.41 -1.86 -6.24
N ASN A 60 7.43 -1.87 -7.11
CA ASN A 60 8.75 -2.43 -6.81
C ASN A 60 9.49 -1.68 -5.70
N GLU A 61 9.12 -0.42 -5.42
CA GLU A 61 9.70 0.32 -4.29
C GLU A 61 9.16 -0.16 -2.95
N ILE A 62 8.00 -0.82 -2.93
CA ILE A 62 7.34 -1.26 -1.70
C ILE A 62 7.63 -2.73 -1.43
N VAL A 63 8.32 -2.96 -0.32
CA VAL A 63 8.43 -4.30 0.27
C VAL A 63 7.15 -4.55 1.07
N LEU A 64 6.16 -5.20 0.45
CA LEU A 64 4.87 -5.44 1.09
C LEU A 64 4.98 -6.25 2.38
N ASP A 65 5.91 -7.20 2.44
CA ASP A 65 6.09 -8.10 3.58
C ASP A 65 6.37 -7.34 4.89
N ASP A 66 7.24 -6.33 4.80
CA ASP A 66 7.59 -5.40 5.86
C ASP A 66 6.42 -4.59 6.43
N LEU A 67 5.29 -4.56 5.72
CA LEU A 67 4.10 -3.80 6.10
C LEU A 67 3.05 -4.66 6.80
N VAL A 68 3.13 -5.99 6.72
CA VAL A 68 2.07 -6.92 7.14
C VAL A 68 1.71 -6.77 8.61
N THR A 69 2.73 -6.73 9.49
CA THR A 69 2.57 -6.60 10.95
C THR A 69 2.83 -5.17 11.44
N ASN A 70 3.09 -4.23 10.53
CA ASN A 70 3.37 -2.85 10.91
C ASN A 70 2.09 -2.11 11.31
N CYS A 71 2.10 -1.42 12.46
CA CYS A 71 0.94 -0.71 13.02
C CYS A 71 0.37 0.42 12.14
N VAL A 72 1.10 0.85 11.12
CA VAL A 72 0.70 1.87 10.13
C VAL A 72 0.68 1.28 8.72
N GLY A 73 1.74 0.56 8.37
CA GLY A 73 2.00 0.01 7.04
C GLY A 73 0.96 -1.00 6.57
N HIS A 74 0.32 -1.74 7.47
CA HIS A 74 -0.67 -2.76 7.09
C HIS A 74 -1.83 -2.17 6.26
N PHE A 75 -2.19 -0.91 6.50
CA PHE A 75 -3.19 -0.23 5.70
C PHE A 75 -2.70 0.09 4.27
N VAL A 76 -1.42 0.40 4.09
CA VAL A 76 -0.81 0.60 2.76
C VAL A 76 -0.75 -0.72 2.01
N HIS A 77 -0.36 -1.81 2.69
CA HIS A 77 -0.41 -3.15 2.11
C HIS A 77 -1.80 -3.46 1.56
N GLN A 78 -2.85 -3.25 2.36
CA GLN A 78 -4.23 -3.47 1.90
C GLN A 78 -4.61 -2.61 0.70
N SER A 79 -4.20 -1.34 0.66
CA SER A 79 -4.45 -0.45 -0.49
C SER A 79 -3.74 -0.92 -1.75
N VAL A 80 -2.48 -1.36 -1.66
CA VAL A 80 -1.74 -1.92 -2.80
C VAL A 80 -2.42 -3.19 -3.31
N ILE A 81 -2.82 -4.11 -2.42
CA ILE A 81 -3.56 -5.32 -2.83
C ILE A 81 -4.87 -4.98 -3.56
N ARG A 82 -5.62 -3.99 -3.10
CA ARG A 82 -6.84 -3.52 -3.79
C ARG A 82 -6.53 -2.92 -5.16
N ARG A 83 -5.43 -2.19 -5.31
CA ARG A 83 -5.02 -1.64 -6.62
C ARG A 83 -4.58 -2.74 -7.58
N LEU A 84 -3.85 -3.74 -7.08
CA LEU A 84 -3.42 -4.90 -7.87
C LEU A 84 -4.61 -5.74 -8.34
N GLU A 85 -5.75 -5.71 -7.64
CA GLU A 85 -6.97 -6.37 -8.11
C GLU A 85 -7.34 -5.93 -9.55
N THR A 86 -7.23 -4.65 -9.86
CA THR A 86 -7.55 -4.09 -11.18
C THR A 86 -6.35 -4.04 -12.12
N LEU A 87 -5.13 -3.96 -11.57
CA LEU A 87 -3.90 -3.73 -12.34
C LEU A 87 -3.23 -5.03 -12.79
N ASP A 88 -3.11 -6.01 -11.89
CA ASP A 88 -2.51 -7.32 -12.16
C ASP A 88 -3.13 -8.37 -11.23
N ILE A 89 -4.22 -8.97 -11.70
CA ILE A 89 -4.98 -9.96 -10.94
C ILE A 89 -4.16 -11.21 -10.59
N MET A 90 -3.16 -11.56 -11.42
CA MET A 90 -2.33 -12.74 -11.21
C MET A 90 -1.31 -12.48 -10.08
N LEU A 91 -0.67 -11.32 -10.09
CA LEU A 91 0.18 -10.87 -8.99
C LEU A 91 -0.64 -10.70 -7.69
N CYS A 92 -1.82 -10.08 -7.77
CA CYS A 92 -2.73 -9.94 -6.63
C CYS A 92 -3.08 -11.29 -6.01
N ARG A 93 -3.48 -12.27 -6.84
CA ARG A 93 -3.80 -13.64 -6.41
C ARG A 93 -2.58 -14.31 -5.77
N LYS A 94 -1.39 -14.17 -6.35
CA LYS A 94 -0.15 -14.75 -5.79
C LYS A 94 0.13 -14.20 -4.39
N LEU A 95 0.21 -12.88 -4.24
CA LEU A 95 0.48 -12.21 -2.97
C LEU A 95 -0.56 -12.56 -1.90
N CYS A 96 -1.85 -12.58 -2.27
CA CYS A 96 -2.89 -12.95 -1.33
C CYS A 96 -2.80 -14.41 -0.90
N SER A 97 -2.38 -15.31 -1.80
CA SER A 97 -2.19 -16.73 -1.49
C SER A 97 -1.02 -16.92 -0.51
N ASP A 98 0.08 -16.20 -0.72
CA ASP A 98 1.24 -16.22 0.17
C ASP A 98 0.86 -15.76 1.60
N ILE A 99 0.11 -14.66 1.72
CA ILE A 99 -0.41 -14.17 3.01
C ILE A 99 -1.35 -15.19 3.68
N VAL A 100 -2.26 -15.80 2.92
CA VAL A 100 -3.20 -16.80 3.46
C VAL A 100 -2.47 -18.06 3.92
N GLY A 101 -1.39 -18.46 3.25
CA GLY A 101 -0.52 -19.56 3.68
C GLY A 101 0.16 -19.32 5.02
N ARG A 102 0.38 -18.06 5.39
CA ARG A 102 0.99 -17.64 6.67
C ARG A 102 0.00 -17.46 7.82
N LYS A 103 -1.20 -18.06 7.72
CA LYS A 103 -2.27 -17.94 8.72
C LYS A 103 -1.76 -18.10 10.16
N ASN A 104 -0.98 -19.15 10.44
CA ASN A 104 -0.54 -19.47 11.81
C ASN A 104 0.41 -18.41 12.38
N GLU A 105 1.16 -17.71 11.53
CA GLU A 105 2.04 -16.61 11.93
C GLU A 105 1.24 -15.32 12.18
N LEU A 106 0.25 -15.04 11.33
CA LEU A 106 -0.43 -13.74 11.28
C LEU A 106 -1.70 -13.67 12.14
N GLN A 107 -2.31 -14.79 12.50
CA GLN A 107 -3.60 -14.81 13.19
C GLN A 107 -3.57 -14.16 14.58
N ASP A 108 -2.44 -14.26 15.29
CA ASP A 108 -2.27 -13.74 16.65
C ASP A 108 -1.69 -12.32 16.66
N ASP A 109 -1.22 -11.83 15.51
CA ASP A 109 -0.79 -10.43 15.35
C ASP A 109 -1.98 -9.52 15.05
N LYS A 110 -2.09 -8.41 15.79
CA LYS A 110 -3.21 -7.46 15.66
C LYS A 110 -3.35 -6.86 14.25
N TYR A 111 -2.23 -6.67 13.54
CA TYR A 111 -2.21 -6.03 12.23
C TYR A 111 -2.15 -7.08 11.11
N GLY A 112 -1.33 -8.11 11.30
CA GLY A 112 -1.21 -9.27 10.43
C GLY A 112 -2.56 -9.98 10.23
N SER A 113 -3.36 -10.14 11.28
CA SER A 113 -4.70 -10.74 11.19
C SER A 113 -5.63 -9.94 10.26
N GLN A 114 -5.54 -8.61 10.25
CA GLN A 114 -6.33 -7.76 9.34
C GLN A 114 -5.86 -7.89 7.89
N VAL A 115 -4.55 -7.98 7.67
CA VAL A 115 -3.97 -8.24 6.35
C VAL A 115 -4.40 -9.62 5.84
N PHE A 116 -4.33 -10.64 6.69
CA PHE A 116 -4.82 -11.99 6.40
C PHE A 116 -6.30 -11.99 5.99
N ILE A 117 -7.17 -11.34 6.77
CA ILE A 117 -8.60 -11.25 6.46
C ILE A 117 -8.81 -10.56 5.11
N THR A 118 -8.08 -9.48 4.85
CA THR A 118 -8.16 -8.75 3.57
C THR A 118 -7.77 -9.63 2.39
N SER A 119 -6.61 -10.31 2.47
CA SER A 119 -6.13 -11.21 1.43
C SER A 119 -7.06 -12.40 1.21
N LYS A 120 -7.59 -13.00 2.28
CA LYS A 120 -8.58 -14.09 2.20
C LYS A 120 -9.86 -13.63 1.48
N ASN A 121 -10.37 -12.45 1.81
CA ASN A 121 -11.55 -11.90 1.16
C ASN A 121 -11.29 -11.57 -0.31
N MET A 122 -10.09 -11.07 -0.62
CA MET A 122 -9.67 -10.77 -1.99
C MET A 122 -9.61 -12.04 -2.85
N LEU A 123 -9.01 -13.13 -2.36
CA LEU A 123 -9.01 -14.42 -3.08
C LEU A 123 -10.42 -14.96 -3.34
N ARG A 124 -11.34 -14.82 -2.37
CA ARG A 124 -12.74 -15.21 -2.54
C ARG A 124 -13.46 -14.37 -3.58
N LYS A 125 -13.06 -13.10 -3.76
CA LYS A 125 -13.60 -12.20 -4.77
C LYS A 125 -13.08 -12.55 -6.16
N ILE A 126 -11.77 -12.77 -6.29
CA ILE A 126 -11.07 -13.12 -7.53
C ILE A 126 -11.39 -14.54 -8.04
N GLY A 127 -11.80 -15.45 -7.15
CA GLY A 127 -12.18 -16.83 -7.50
C GLY A 127 -13.64 -17.02 -7.90
N LYS A 128 -14.45 -15.96 -7.85
CA LYS A 128 -15.81 -15.91 -8.42
C LYS A 128 -15.72 -15.37 -9.84
#